data_AF-A0AAJ3H6A8-F1
#
_entry.id   AF-A0AAJ3H6A8-F1
#
_cell.length_a   1.000
_cell.length_b   1.000
_cell.length_c   1.000
_cell.angle_alpha   90.00
_cell.angle_beta   90.00
_cell.angle_gamma   90.00
#
_symmetry.space_group_name_H-M   'P 1'
#
loop_
_entity.id
_entity.type
_entity.pdbx_description
1 polymer ?
#
loop_
_entity_poly.entity_id
_entity_poly.type
_entity_poly.pdbx_seq_one_letter_code
_entity_poly.pdbx_strand_id
1 'polypeptide(L)' 'MRGVKRIALMLILLVVTLGVVAFVLENQQKVALSFLGWSSIEMPVAGFVVLSLIGGLAFGPLLGWVSRRR' A
#
# COMPACT_ATOMS: atom_id res chain seq x y z
N MET A 1 -19.22 -6.09 -23.17
CA MET A 1 -19.02 -5.42 -21.86
C MET A 1 -18.13 -6.19 -20.88
N ARG A 2 -18.32 -7.51 -20.67
CA ARG A 2 -17.50 -8.30 -19.72
C ARG A 2 -16.00 -8.36 -20.06
N GLY A 3 -15.66 -8.54 -21.34
CA GLY A 3 -14.26 -8.53 -21.81
C GLY A 3 -13.57 -7.17 -21.66
N VAL A 4 -14.24 -6.09 -22.07
CA VAL A 4 -13.73 -4.71 -21.93
C VAL A 4 -13.48 -4.36 -20.46
N LYS A 5 -14.41 -4.69 -19.56
CA LYS A 5 -14.23 -4.48 -18.11
C LYS A 5 -13.02 -5.27 -17.57
N ARG A 6 -12.82 -6.51 -18.02
CA ARG A 6 -11.68 -7.33 -17.61
C ARG A 6 -10.35 -6.76 -18.10
N ILE A 7 -10.29 -6.30 -19.35
CA ILE A 7 -9.11 -5.66 -19.92
C ILE A 7 -8.79 -4.35 -19.18
N ALA A 8 -9.81 -3.51 -18.92
CA ALA A 8 -9.63 -2.29 -18.16
C ALA A 8 -9.10 -2.55 -16.74
N LEU A 9 -9.66 -3.55 -16.03
CA LEU A 9 -9.15 -3.95 -14.71
C LEU A 9 -7.71 -4.45 -14.79
N MET A 10 -7.37 -5.23 -15.80
CA MET A 10 -6.01 -5.74 -15.98
C MET A 10 -5.02 -4.60 -16.27
N LEU A 11 -5.40 -3.61 -17.07
CA LEU A 11 -4.60 -2.41 -17.31
C LEU A 11 -4.42 -1.56 -16.05
N ILE A 12 -5.48 -1.36 -15.26
CA ILE A 12 -5.39 -0.65 -13.98
C ILE A 12 -4.43 -1.37 -13.05
N LEU A 13 -4.58 -2.69 -12.90
CA LEU A 13 -3.67 -3.50 -12.08
C LEU A 13 -2.23 -3.38 -12.58
N LEU A 14 -2.01 -3.47 -13.90
CA LEU A 14 -0.68 -3.32 -14.49
C LEU A 14 -0.06 -1.95 -14.17
N VAL A 15 -0.81 -0.86 -14.36
CA VAL A 15 -0.34 0.50 -14.05
C VAL A 15 -0.03 0.63 -12.56
N VAL A 16 -0.88 0.10 -11.68
CA VAL A 16 -0.64 0.11 -10.23
C VAL A 16 0.62 -0.68 -9.89
N THR A 17 0.78 -1.89 -10.43
CA THR A 17 1.96 -2.72 -10.19
C THR A 17 3.24 -2.03 -10.66
N LEU A 18 3.25 -1.49 -11.88
CA LEU A 18 4.40 -0.75 -12.40
C LEU A 18 4.70 0.51 -11.57
N GLY A 19 3.66 1.24 -11.16
CA GLY A 19 3.79 2.40 -10.29
C GLY A 19 4.40 2.04 -8.94
N VAL A 20 3.98 0.94 -8.32
CA VAL A 20 4.56 0.45 -7.06
C VAL A 20 6.02 0.06 -7.25
N VAL A 21 6.36 -0.66 -8.32
CA VAL A 21 7.76 -1.05 -8.61
C VAL A 21 8.64 0.18 -8.81
N ALA A 22 8.22 1.14 -9.63
CA ALA A 22 8.95 2.38 -9.86
C ALA A 22 9.11 3.18 -8.56
N PHE A 23 8.03 3.31 -7.78
CA PHE A 23 8.07 3.97 -6.48
C PHE A 23 9.08 3.32 -5.52
N VAL A 24 9.09 1.99 -5.46
CA VAL A 24 10.04 1.24 -4.62
C VAL A 24 11.47 1.48 -5.08
N LEU A 25 11.73 1.47 -6.38
CA LEU A 25 13.08 1.70 -6.93
C LEU A 25 13.58 3.13 -6.72
N GLU A 26 12.71 4.13 -6.85
CA GLU A 26 13.07 5.54 -6.62
C GLU A 26 13.30 5.84 -5.13
N ASN A 27 12.58 5.15 -4.24
CA ASN A 27 12.60 5.44 -2.80
C ASN A 27 13.36 4.37 -1.99
N GLN A 28 14.56 4.01 -2.48
CA GLN A 28 15.49 3.06 -1.82
C GLN A 28 16.26 3.65 -0.63
N GLN A 29 16.09 4.95 -0.35
CA GLN A 29 16.74 5.61 0.78
C GLN A 29 16.35 4.93 2.08
N LYS A 30 17.35 4.49 2.86
CA LYS A 30 17.14 3.92 4.19
C LYS A 30 16.82 5.04 5.17
N VAL A 31 15.72 4.89 5.90
CA VAL A 31 15.31 5.79 6.97
C VAL A 31 14.87 4.97 8.18
N ALA A 32 14.95 5.58 9.36
CA ALA A 32 14.29 5.07 10.55
C ALA A 32 13.11 5.99 10.87
N LEU A 33 11.95 5.39 11.19
CA LEU A 33 10.81 6.14 11.69
C LEU A 33 10.97 6.32 13.21
N SER A 34 10.82 7.55 13.67
CA SER A 34 10.81 7.85 15.10
C SER A 34 9.43 8.28 15.56
N PHE A 35 8.91 7.67 16.61
CA PHE A 35 7.61 7.97 17.19
C PHE A 35 7.65 7.85 18.70
N LEU A 36 7.17 8.86 19.43
CA LEU A 36 7.15 8.90 20.91
C LEU A 36 8.52 8.61 21.56
N GLY A 37 9.62 8.99 20.91
CA GLY A 37 10.99 8.74 21.39
C GLY A 37 11.53 7.34 21.08
N TRP A 38 10.74 6.47 20.45
CA TRP A 38 11.15 5.15 19.98
C TRP A 38 11.50 5.23 18.50
N SER A 39 12.55 4.52 18.08
CA SER A 39 12.96 4.45 16.68
C SER A 39 12.76 3.04 16.12
N SER A 40 12.31 2.96 14.88
CA SER A 40 12.27 1.72 14.12
C SER A 40 13.67 1.30 13.68
N ILE A 41 13.75 0.08 13.14
CA ILE A 41 14.89 -0.37 12.36
C ILE A 41 14.93 0.45 11.05
N GLU A 42 16.14 0.67 10.54
CA GLU A 42 16.35 1.29 9.23
C GLU A 42 15.88 0.38 8.10
N MET A 43 15.02 0.91 7.24
CA MET A 43 14.59 0.25 6.02
C MET A 43 14.27 1.30 4.94
N PRO A 44 14.18 0.90 3.66
CA PRO A 44 13.80 1.81 2.60
C PRO A 44 12.48 2.51 2.90
N VAL A 45 12.40 3.83 2.66
CA VAL A 45 11.17 4.64 2.79
C VAL A 45 9.98 3.94 2.11
N ALA A 46 10.23 3.39 0.92
CA ALA A 46 9.22 2.67 0.16
C ALA A 46 8.57 1.53 0.94
N GLY A 47 9.35 0.79 1.73
CA GLY A 47 8.84 -0.32 2.53
C GLY A 47 7.79 0.15 3.54
N PHE A 48 8.03 1.27 4.22
CA PHE A 48 7.08 1.81 5.20
C PHE A 48 5.77 2.26 4.54
N VAL A 49 5.87 2.90 3.39
CA VAL A 49 4.69 3.39 2.65
C VAL A 49 3.87 2.22 2.11
N VAL A 50 4.51 1.21 1.52
CA VAL A 50 3.82 0.02 0.99
C VAL A 50 3.15 -0.77 2.12
N LEU A 51 3.83 -0.98 3.24
CA LEU A 51 3.23 -1.66 4.40
C LEU A 51 2.03 -0.89 4.96
N SER A 52 2.12 0.44 5.00
CA SER A 52 1.01 1.30 5.45
C SER A 52 -0.19 1.24 4.51
N LEU A 53 0.05 1.19 3.18
CA LEU A 53 -0.99 1.04 2.17
C LEU A 53 -1.71 -0.31 2.33
N ILE A 54 -0.95 -1.40 2.48
CA ILE A 54 -1.49 -2.75 2.71
C ILE A 54 -2.28 -2.79 4.01
N GLY A 55 -1.73 -2.21 5.07
CA GLY A 55 -2.39 -2.09 6.37
C GLY A 55 -3.72 -1.35 6.23
N GLY A 56 -3.75 -0.17 5.62
CA GLY A 56 -4.97 0.59 5.38
C GLY A 56 -6.01 -0.19 4.56
N LEU A 57 -5.59 -0.92 3.53
CA LEU A 57 -6.46 -1.78 2.74
C LEU A 57 -7.09 -2.91 3.57
N ALA A 58 -6.37 -3.47 4.54
CA ALA A 58 -6.89 -4.50 5.44
C ALA A 58 -7.78 -3.92 6.54
N PHE A 59 -7.38 -2.78 7.13
CA PHE A 59 -8.13 -2.12 8.20
C PHE A 59 -9.46 -1.53 7.73
N GLY A 60 -9.54 -1.01 6.51
CA GLY A 60 -10.78 -0.44 5.96
C GLY A 60 -11.99 -1.40 6.01
N PRO A 61 -11.90 -2.60 5.42
CA PRO A 61 -12.94 -3.63 5.50
C PRO A 61 -13.23 -4.10 6.93
N LEU A 62 -12.20 -4.23 7.78
CA LEU A 62 -12.37 -4.63 9.18
C LEU A 62 -13.20 -3.59 9.95
N LEU A 63 -12.89 -2.30 9.80
CA LEU A 63 -13.65 -1.21 10.41
C LEU A 63 -15.09 -1.15 9.85
N GLY A 64 -15.26 -1.30 8.53
CA GLY A 64 -16.57 -1.36 7.90
C GLY A 64 -17.43 -2.53 8.42
N TRP A 65 -16.82 -3.67 8.69
CA TRP A 65 -17.49 -4.83 9.28
C TRP A 65 -17.89 -4.60 10.73
N VAL A 66 -17.01 -4.02 11.56
CA VAL A 66 -17.34 -3.66 12.96
C VAL A 66 -18.48 -2.64 12.99
N SER A 67 -18.46 -1.64 12.11
CA SER A 67 -19.50 -0.60 12.04
C SER A 67 -20.85 -1.15 11.59
N ARG A 68 -20.91 -2.19 10.76
CA ARG A 68 -22.16 -2.85 10.34
C ARG A 68 -22.73 -3.81 11.38
N ARG A 69 -21.93 -4.20 12.38
CA ARG A 69 -22.34 -5.11 13.46
C ARG A 69 -22.94 -4.39 14.68
N ARG A 70 -22.88 -3.06 14.72
CA ARG A 70 -23.61 -2.21 15.67
C ARG A 70 -24.87 -1.67 15.00
#